data_AF-A0A956QPC0-F1
#
_entry.id   AF-A0A956QPC0-F1
#
_cell.length_a   1.000
_cell.length_b   1.000
_cell.length_c   1.000
_cell.angle_alpha   90.00
_cell.angle_beta   90.00
_cell.angle_gamma   90.00
#
_symmetry.space_group_name_H-M   'P 1'
#
loop_
_entity.id
_entity.type
_entity.pdbx_description
1 polymer ?
#
loop_
_entity_poly.entity_id
_entity_poly.type
_entity_poly.pdbx_seq_one_letter_code
_entity_poly.pdbx_strand_id
1 'polypeptide(L)'
;MFRCNACGSTEFSLMPQPHLKADIRIEVTEDEDVMIHVEGHRSFLADLYFMNQFAVCSTCNEIGQWAYHYPKSAQAKPSKKRAL
;
A
#
# COMPACT_ATOMS: atom_id res chain seq x y z
N MET A 1 -4.76 2.84 -0.90
CA MET A 1 -4.50 1.77 0.11
C MET A 1 -4.68 0.39 -0.51
N PHE A 2 -4.28 -0.67 0.21
CA PHE A 2 -4.43 -2.08 -0.23
C PHE A 2 -5.25 -2.89 0.77
N ARG A 3 -5.94 -3.91 0.27
CA ARG A 3 -6.74 -4.84 1.07
C ARG A 3 -6.45 -6.27 0.69
N CYS A 4 -6.30 -7.13 1.69
CA CYS A 4 -6.12 -8.56 1.52
C CYS A 4 -7.40 -9.19 0.95
N ASN A 5 -7.30 -9.95 -0.15
CA ASN A 5 -8.45 -10.62 -0.76
C ASN A 5 -8.99 -11.78 0.09
N ALA A 6 -8.16 -12.37 0.95
CA ALA A 6 -8.55 -13.53 1.76
C ALA A 6 -9.36 -13.15 3.02
N CYS A 7 -8.88 -12.16 3.79
CA CYS A 7 -9.51 -11.78 5.07
C CYS A 7 -10.05 -10.34 5.10
N GLY A 8 -9.75 -9.53 4.08
CA GLY A 8 -10.19 -8.14 4.01
C GLY A 8 -9.42 -7.15 4.88
N SER A 9 -8.33 -7.57 5.53
CA SER A 9 -7.46 -6.69 6.32
C SER A 9 -6.63 -5.74 5.45
N THR A 10 -6.24 -4.60 6.00
CA THR A 10 -5.31 -3.62 5.40
C THR A 10 -3.93 -3.66 6.03
N GLU A 11 -3.74 -4.46 7.09
CA GLU A 11 -2.47 -4.58 7.81
C GLU A 11 -1.52 -5.55 7.09
N PHE A 12 -0.27 -5.13 6.91
CA PHE A 12 0.73 -5.92 6.21
C PHE A 12 2.14 -5.73 6.79
N SER A 13 2.99 -6.70 6.47
CA SER A 13 4.43 -6.64 6.70
C SER A 13 5.14 -6.94 5.39
N LEU A 14 6.32 -6.34 5.19
CA LEU A 14 7.14 -6.63 4.03
C LEU A 14 8.06 -7.82 4.31
N MET A 15 8.35 -8.60 3.27
CA MET A 15 9.35 -9.66 3.28
C MET A 15 10.63 -9.15 2.60
N PRO A 16 11.53 -8.47 3.32
CA PRO A 16 12.79 -8.02 2.75
C PRO A 16 13.67 -9.23 2.39
N GLN A 17 14.55 -9.03 1.42
CA GLN A 17 15.56 -10.04 1.11
C GLN A 17 16.47 -10.26 2.34
N PRO A 18 16.88 -11.51 2.65
CA PRO A 18 17.68 -11.82 3.84
C PRO A 18 18.99 -11.04 3.95
N HIS A 19 19.52 -10.53 2.85
CA HIS A 19 20.79 -9.80 2.78
C HIS A 19 20.63 -8.27 2.83
N LEU A 20 19.38 -7.78 2.82
CA LEU A 20 19.12 -6.34 2.91
C LEU A 20 19.42 -5.86 4.33
N LYS A 21 20.47 -5.06 4.48
CA LYS A 21 20.88 -4.42 5.74
C LYS A 21 20.51 -2.94 5.74
N ALA A 22 19.24 -2.65 5.55
CA ALA A 22 18.72 -1.28 5.52
C ALA A 22 17.47 -1.20 6.41
N ASP A 23 17.31 -0.06 7.09
CA ASP A 23 16.04 0.24 7.77
C ASP A 23 14.94 0.47 6.72
N ILE A 24 13.78 -0.16 6.94
CA ILE A 24 12.61 0.00 6.08
C ILE A 24 11.50 0.64 6.89
N ARG A 25 11.02 1.78 6.41
CA ARG A 25 9.87 2.47 7.00
C ARG A 25 8.74 2.51 6.00
N ILE A 26 7.55 2.26 6.51
CA ILE A 26 6.30 2.26 5.75
C ILE A 26 5.51 3.46 6.25
N GLU A 27 5.10 4.31 5.33
CA GLU A 27 4.26 5.47 5.61
C GLU A 27 2.99 5.36 4.77
N VAL A 28 1.85 5.66 5.37
CA VAL A 28 0.59 5.83 4.65
C VAL A 28 0.32 7.32 4.55
N THR A 29 0.23 7.84 3.33
CA THR A 29 0.03 9.28 3.07
C THR A 29 -1.42 9.70 3.36
N GLU A 30 -1.68 11.01 3.32
CA GLU A 30 -3.05 11.56 3.44
C GLU A 30 -4.00 11.06 2.33
N ASP A 31 -3.44 10.78 1.15
CA ASP A 31 -4.17 10.19 0.01
C ASP A 31 -4.32 8.66 0.11
N GLU A 32 -3.93 8.10 1.26
CA GLU A 32 -3.93 6.67 1.58
C GLU A 32 -3.04 5.83 0.65
N ASP A 33 -2.04 6.45 0.05
CA ASP A 33 -1.00 5.76 -0.69
C ASP A 33 0.03 5.18 0.27
N VAL A 34 0.64 4.06 -0.12
CA VAL A 34 1.69 3.41 0.68
C VAL A 34 3.05 3.84 0.14
N MET A 35 3.78 4.62 0.91
CA MET A 35 5.14 5.04 0.63
C MET A 35 6.14 4.14 1.36
N ILE A 36 7.09 3.57 0.61
CA ILE A 36 8.16 2.74 1.14
C ILE A 36 9.45 3.55 1.16
N HIS A 37 10.05 3.67 2.34
CA HIS A 37 11.34 4.30 2.56
C HIS A 37 12.35 3.22 2.89
N VAL A 38 13.43 3.14 2.12
CA VAL A 38 14.55 2.21 2.37
C VAL A 38 15.80 3.03 2.55
N GLU A 39 16.49 2.86 3.67
CA GLU A 39 17.72 3.58 3.97
C GLU A 39 18.76 3.45 2.84
N GLY A 40 19.33 4.57 2.40
CA GLY A 40 20.31 4.60 1.31
C GLY A 40 19.71 4.48 -0.10
N HIS A 41 18.38 4.36 -0.23
CA HIS A 41 17.68 4.31 -1.49
C HIS A 41 16.60 5.39 -1.60
N ARG A 42 16.10 5.62 -2.81
CA ARG A 42 15.00 6.56 -3.04
C ARG A 42 13.68 5.92 -2.59
N SER A 43 12.88 6.67 -1.86
CA SER A 43 11.52 6.28 -1.49
C SER A 43 10.64 6.13 -2.72
N PHE A 44 9.69 5.21 -2.67
CA PHE A 44 8.78 4.94 -3.78
C PHE A 44 7.38 4.59 -3.29
N LEU A 45 6.39 4.86 -4.14
CA LEU A 45 5.02 4.44 -3.94
C LEU A 45 4.88 2.96 -4.29
N ALA A 46 4.38 2.16 -3.35
CA ALA A 46 4.06 0.77 -3.60
C ALA A 46 2.82 0.69 -4.52
N ASP A 47 2.88 -0.18 -5.51
CA ASP A 47 1.76 -0.51 -6.39
C ASP A 47 1.26 -1.94 -6.13
N LEU A 48 0.21 -2.33 -6.86
CA LEU A 48 -0.37 -3.66 -6.71
C LEU A 48 0.60 -4.80 -7.06
N TYR A 49 1.54 -4.56 -7.98
CA TYR A 49 2.55 -5.54 -8.35
C TYR A 49 3.54 -5.75 -7.20
N PHE A 50 4.06 -4.66 -6.62
CA PHE A 50 4.94 -4.69 -5.46
C PHE A 50 4.29 -5.41 -4.28
N MET A 51 3.05 -5.04 -3.95
CA MET A 51 2.32 -5.65 -2.83
C MET A 51 2.14 -7.15 -3.03
N ASN A 52 1.79 -7.59 -4.24
CA ASN A 52 1.60 -9.01 -4.52
C ASN A 52 2.91 -9.82 -4.57
N GLN A 53 4.07 -9.17 -4.64
CA GLN A 53 5.36 -9.85 -4.59
C GLN A 53 6.00 -9.87 -3.21
N PHE A 54 5.84 -8.79 -2.44
CA PHE A 54 6.69 -8.55 -1.26
C PHE A 54 5.91 -8.33 0.04
N ALA A 55 4.58 -8.19 -0.01
CA ALA A 55 3.76 -7.96 1.19
C ALA A 55 3.03 -9.23 1.65
N VAL A 56 3.08 -9.47 2.95
CA VAL A 56 2.38 -10.54 3.66
C VAL A 56 1.30 -9.93 4.54
N CYS A 57 0.09 -10.50 4.52
CA CYS A 57 -0.99 -10.01 5.37
C CYS A 57 -0.70 -10.34 6.84
N SER A 58 -0.60 -9.32 7.70
CA SER A 58 -0.29 -9.51 9.12
C SER A 58 -1.43 -10.17 9.91
N THR A 59 -2.62 -10.26 9.34
CA THR A 59 -3.81 -10.84 9.99
C THR A 59 -4.00 -12.33 9.66
N CYS A 60 -3.80 -12.73 8.40
CA CYS A 60 -4.07 -14.10 7.94
C CYS A 60 -2.87 -14.82 7.32
N ASN A 61 -1.71 -14.16 7.25
CA ASN A 61 -0.46 -14.68 6.69
C ASN A 61 -0.47 -15.06 5.21
N GLU A 62 -1.55 -14.74 4.48
CA GLU A 62 -1.61 -14.89 3.02
C GLU A 62 -0.64 -13.95 2.31
N ILE A 63 -0.09 -14.43 1.19
CA ILE A 63 0.92 -13.74 0.37
C ILE A 63 0.38 -13.61 -1.05
N GLY A 64 0.62 -12.48 -1.70
CA GLY A 64 0.23 -12.31 -3.11
C GLY A 64 -1.28 -12.16 -3.35
N GLN A 65 -2.03 -11.80 -2.30
CA GLN A 65 -3.48 -11.66 -2.33
C GLN A 65 -3.90 -10.25 -1.93
N TRP A 66 -3.53 -9.26 -2.75
CA TRP A 66 -3.87 -7.85 -2.53
C TRP A 66 -4.73 -7.28 -3.66
N ALA A 67 -5.61 -6.36 -3.30
CA ALA A 67 -6.39 -5.52 -4.22
C ALA A 67 -6.32 -4.06 -3.78
N TYR A 68 -6.53 -3.13 -4.73
CA TYR A 68 -6.71 -1.72 -4.38
C TYR A 68 -7.94 -1.53 -3.50
N HIS A 69 -7.78 -0.75 -2.45
CA HIS A 69 -8.85 -0.34 -1.56
C HIS A 69 -8.88 1.18 -1.47
N TYR A 70 -10.01 1.73 -1.91
CA TYR A 70 -10.34 3.15 -1.78
C TYR A 70 -11.56 3.23 -0.85
N PRO A 71 -11.37 3.46 0.46
CA PRO A 71 -12.48 3.76 1.35
C PRO A 71 -13.26 4.96 0.80
N LYS A 72 -14.59 4.87 0.91
CA LYS A 72 -15.55 5.72 0.21
C LYS A 72 -15.39 7.23 0.48
N SER A 73 -14.62 7.62 1.49
CA SER A 73 -14.28 9.01 1.84
C SER A 73 -13.41 9.73 0.80
N ALA A 74 -12.61 9.00 0.00
CA ALA A 74 -11.75 9.58 -1.04
C ALA A 74 -12.49 9.95 -2.34
N GLN A 75 -13.80 9.65 -2.45
CA GLN A 75 -14.63 10.13 -3.57
C GLN A 75 -14.98 11.61 -3.36
N ALA A 76 -14.00 12.48 -3.60
CA ALA A 76 -14.22 13.92 -3.65
C ALA A 76 -15.20 14.27 -4.78
N LYS A 77 -16.28 14.93 -4.36
CA LYS A 77 -17.41 15.54 -5.08
C LYS A 77 -17.18 15.82 -6.57
N PRO A 78 -18.19 15.58 -7.44
CA PRO A 78 -18.12 15.99 -8.84
C PRO A 78 -17.86 17.50 -8.92
N SER A 79 -16.74 17.85 -9.54
CA SER A 79 -16.40 19.24 -9.86
C SER A 79 -17.53 19.81 -10.71
N LYS A 80 -18.35 20.69 -10.13
CA LYS A 80 -19.33 21.46 -10.90
C LYS A 80 -18.54 22.31 -11.89
N LYS A 81 -18.47 21.87 -13.14
CA LYS A 81 -18.11 22.74 -14.25
C LYS A 81 -19.09 23.93 -14.21
N ARG A 82 -18.56 25.10 -13.87
CA ARG A 82 -19.25 26.38 -14.10
C ARG A 82 -19.54 26.45 -15.59
N ALA A 83 -20.81 26.31 -15.97
CA ALA A 83 -21.26 26.72 -17.30
C ALA A 83 -21.21 28.25 -17.31
N LEU A 84 -20.42 28.77 -18.26
CA LEU A 84 -20.43 30.17 -18.68
C LEU A 84 -21.73 30.49 -19.41
#